data_AF-A0A644U640-F1
#
_entry.id   AF-A0A644U640-F1
#
_cell.length_a   1.000
_cell.length_b   1.000
_cell.length_c   1.000
_cell.angle_alpha   90.00
_cell.angle_beta   90.00
_cell.angle_gamma   90.00
#
_symmetry.space_group_name_H-M   'P 1'
#
loop_
_entity.id
_entity.type
_entity.pdbx_description
1 polymer ?
#
loop_
_entity_poly.entity_id
_entity_poly.type
_entity_poly.pdbx_seq_one_letter_code
_entity_poly.pdbx_strand_id
1 'polypeptide(L)'
;MAKKIGFQNNDNESSDKSKEKREPDELSYSLLDEFCKKYAPAKSTEQSTNQFTTAEITKAISSFSGDRYLKNEHIKKELINKGYTYCVEIESYKLVFKWMLKEVL
;
A
#
# COMPACT_ATOMS: atom_id res chain seq x y z
N MET A 1 50.80 -13.01 -1.82
CA MET A 1 49.79 -13.23 -0.76
C MET A 1 48.81 -12.06 -0.79
N ALA A 2 47.64 -12.24 -1.40
CA ALA A 2 46.58 -11.22 -1.42
C ALA A 2 45.58 -11.50 -0.29
N LYS A 3 45.29 -10.46 0.51
CA LYS A 3 44.45 -10.52 1.71
C LYS A 3 43.03 -10.06 1.35
N LYS A 4 42.05 -10.89 1.72
CA LYS A 4 40.60 -10.66 1.96
C LYS A 4 39.96 -9.36 1.45
N ILE A 5 38.84 -9.48 0.74
CA ILE A 5 37.53 -8.93 1.17
C ILE A 5 36.44 -9.91 0.71
N GLY A 6 35.92 -10.71 1.64
CA GLY A 6 34.68 -11.47 1.42
C GLY A 6 33.52 -10.58 1.78
N PHE A 7 32.64 -10.30 0.82
CA PHE A 7 31.38 -9.60 1.04
C PHE A 7 30.48 -10.46 1.94
N GLN A 8 30.21 -9.97 3.16
CA GLN A 8 29.10 -10.47 3.98
C GLN A 8 27.82 -9.80 3.46
N ASN A 9 27.05 -10.53 2.66
CA ASN A 9 25.65 -10.23 2.46
C ASN A 9 24.89 -10.77 3.68
N ASN A 10 24.63 -9.89 4.64
CA ASN A 10 23.61 -10.13 5.65
C ASN A 10 22.25 -9.82 5.00
N ASP A 11 21.74 -10.77 4.23
CA ASP A 11 20.34 -10.77 3.81
C ASP A 11 19.48 -11.07 5.05
N ASN A 12 19.13 -10.02 5.78
CA ASN A 12 18.09 -10.05 6.81
C ASN A 12 16.71 -10.08 6.14
N GLU A 13 16.49 -11.08 5.28
CA GLU A 13 15.25 -11.38 4.58
C GLU A 13 14.40 -12.34 5.43
N SER A 14 14.09 -11.95 6.67
CA SER A 14 13.25 -12.78 7.56
C SER A 14 12.16 -12.00 8.31
N SER A 15 12.10 -10.67 8.15
CA SER A 15 11.07 -9.86 8.80
C SER A 15 9.72 -9.80 8.06
N ASP A 16 9.67 -10.18 6.77
CA ASP A 16 8.49 -9.90 5.95
C ASP A 16 7.39 -10.98 6.07
N LYS A 17 7.75 -12.27 6.06
CA LYS A 17 6.79 -13.39 6.16
C LYS A 17 6.04 -13.48 7.50
N SER A 18 6.58 -12.87 8.55
CA SER A 18 5.94 -12.87 9.87
C SER A 18 4.77 -11.88 9.96
N LYS A 19 4.77 -10.85 9.11
CA LYS A 19 3.72 -9.81 9.09
C LYS A 19 2.47 -10.27 8.34
N GLU A 20 2.63 -11.12 7.32
CA GLU A 20 1.53 -11.68 6.54
C GLU A 20 0.58 -12.58 7.36
N LYS A 21 1.06 -13.13 8.48
CA LYS A 21 0.25 -13.96 9.40
C LYS A 21 -0.48 -13.16 10.48
N ARG A 22 -0.15 -11.89 10.71
CA ARG A 22 -0.86 -11.06 11.70
C ARG A 22 -2.20 -10.61 11.13
N GLU A 23 -3.24 -10.68 11.94
CA GLU A 23 -4.48 -9.99 11.64
C GLU A 23 -4.27 -8.48 11.88
N PRO A 24 -4.76 -7.61 10.98
CA PRO A 24 -4.69 -6.17 11.18
C PRO A 24 -5.52 -5.77 12.40
N ASP A 25 -4.97 -4.90 13.24
CA ASP A 25 -5.63 -4.35 14.41
C ASP A 25 -6.55 -3.16 14.05
N GLU A 26 -7.47 -2.78 14.95
CA GLU A 26 -8.43 -1.68 14.73
C GLU A 26 -7.76 -0.33 14.40
N LEU A 27 -6.55 -0.08 14.91
CA LEU A 27 -5.84 1.17 14.64
C LEU A 27 -5.25 1.18 13.23
N SER A 28 -4.95 0.01 12.66
CA SER A 28 -4.58 -0.10 11.25
C SER A 28 -5.73 0.32 10.33
N TYR A 29 -6.97 -0.08 10.64
CA TYR A 29 -8.16 0.39 9.92
C TYR A 29 -8.41 1.88 10.11
N SER A 30 -8.16 2.42 11.30
CA SER A 30 -8.31 3.85 11.58
C SER A 30 -7.40 4.72 10.71
N LEU A 31 -6.18 4.26 10.41
CA LEU A 31 -5.25 4.96 9.50
C LEU A 31 -5.73 4.93 8.04
N LEU A 32 -6.30 3.81 7.61
CA LEU A 32 -6.93 3.72 6.29
C LEU A 32 -8.15 4.65 6.20
N ASP A 33 -8.93 4.77 7.27
CA ASP A 33 -10.03 5.72 7.36
C ASP A 33 -9.56 7.17 7.29
N GLU A 34 -8.48 7.53 7.97
CA GLU A 34 -7.89 8.86 7.88
C GLU A 34 -7.40 9.17 6.45
N PHE A 35 -6.76 8.21 5.80
CA PHE A 35 -6.39 8.31 4.39
C PHE A 35 -7.63 8.55 3.51
N CYS A 36 -8.71 7.79 3.72
CA CYS A 36 -9.95 7.93 2.95
C CYS A 36 -10.69 9.25 3.23
N LYS A 37 -10.55 9.83 4.43
CA LYS A 37 -11.11 11.16 4.74
C LYS A 37 -10.41 12.27 3.97
N LYS A 38 -9.10 12.13 3.76
CA LYS A 38 -8.30 13.12 3.03
C LYS A 38 -8.52 13.05 1.52
N TYR A 39 -8.82 11.86 1.00
CA TYR A 39 -8.97 11.60 -0.42
C TYR A 39 -10.32 10.96 -0.71
N ALA A 40 -11.23 11.64 -1.39
CA ALA A 40 -12.51 11.05 -1.80
C ALA A 40 -12.32 10.01 -2.94
N PRO A 41 -13.27 9.08 -3.12
CA PRO A 41 -13.26 8.18 -4.26
C PRO A 41 -13.52 8.94 -5.57
N ALA A 42 -12.64 8.76 -6.55
CA ALA A 42 -12.92 9.17 -7.93
C ALA A 42 -13.71 8.07 -8.65
N LYS A 43 -14.66 8.49 -9.51
CA LYS A 43 -15.51 7.56 -10.29
C LYS A 43 -15.00 7.30 -11.70
N SER A 44 -14.06 8.10 -12.18
CA SER A 44 -13.39 7.93 -13.47
C SER A 44 -11.98 8.50 -13.42
N THR A 45 -11.17 8.13 -14.39
CA THR A 45 -9.80 8.64 -14.54
C THR A 45 -9.78 10.17 -14.68
N GLU A 46 -10.79 10.77 -15.34
CA GLU A 46 -10.87 12.23 -15.51
C GLU A 46 -11.17 12.96 -14.21
N GLN A 47 -11.82 12.30 -13.25
CA GLN A 47 -12.07 12.84 -11.91
C GLN A 47 -10.92 12.60 -10.94
N SER A 48 -9.98 11.72 -11.30
CA SER A 48 -8.86 11.33 -10.44
C SER A 48 -7.81 12.42 -10.44
N THR A 49 -7.47 12.94 -9.26
CA THR A 49 -6.31 13.84 -9.11
C THR A 49 -5.04 13.07 -8.81
N ASN A 50 -5.17 11.91 -8.13
CA ASN A 50 -4.06 10.99 -7.85
C ASN A 50 -4.51 9.54 -8.00
N GLN A 51 -3.54 8.64 -8.20
CA GLN A 51 -3.78 7.21 -8.26
C GLN A 51 -2.72 6.44 -7.46
N PHE A 52 -3.13 5.43 -6.70
CA PHE A 52 -2.23 4.66 -5.84
C PHE A 52 -2.47 3.16 -5.91
N THR A 53 -1.40 2.39 -5.94
CA THR A 53 -1.47 0.95 -5.73
C THR A 53 -1.76 0.61 -4.28
N THR A 54 -2.23 -0.61 -4.04
CA THR A 54 -2.42 -1.11 -2.67
C THR A 54 -1.10 -1.10 -1.88
N ALA A 55 0.02 -1.39 -2.54
CA ALA A 55 1.34 -1.37 -1.93
C ALA A 55 1.77 0.04 -1.50
N GLU A 56 1.50 1.06 -2.30
CA GLU A 56 1.79 2.46 -1.94
C GLU A 56 0.93 2.93 -0.77
N ILE A 57 -0.35 2.54 -0.72
CA ILE A 57 -1.23 2.82 0.42
C ILE A 57 -0.69 2.14 1.69
N THR A 58 -0.32 0.86 1.62
CA THR A 58 0.30 0.14 2.74
C THR A 58 1.59 0.81 3.21
N LYS A 59 2.44 1.26 2.28
CA LYS A 59 3.70 1.96 2.60
C LYS A 59 3.44 3.31 3.26
N ALA A 60 2.45 4.06 2.79
CA ALA A 60 2.05 5.32 3.40
C ALA A 60 1.56 5.08 4.84
N ILE A 61 0.65 4.13 5.05
CA ILE A 61 0.13 3.74 6.37
C ILE A 61 1.25 3.27 7.31
N SER A 62 2.17 2.45 6.81
CA SER A 62 3.31 1.94 7.59
C SER A 62 4.24 3.08 8.05
N SER A 63 4.37 4.13 7.23
CA SER A 63 5.17 5.31 7.56
C SER A 63 4.55 6.14 8.71
N PHE A 64 3.23 6.06 8.93
CA PHE A 64 2.53 6.73 10.03
C PHE A 64 2.59 5.98 11.37
N SER A 65 2.85 4.67 11.38
CA SER A 65 2.73 3.87 12.63
C SER A 65 3.80 2.78 12.81
N GLY A 66 4.86 2.79 12.01
CA GLY A 66 6.06 1.96 12.19
C GLY A 66 5.86 0.48 11.89
N ASP A 67 5.08 -0.23 12.71
CA ASP A 67 4.91 -1.70 12.62
C ASP A 67 3.48 -2.15 12.26
N ARG A 68 2.55 -1.21 12.08
CA ARG A 68 1.18 -1.52 11.65
C ARG A 68 1.14 -1.90 10.19
N TYR A 69 0.46 -3.00 9.88
CA TYR A 69 0.39 -3.58 8.54
C TYR A 69 -1.04 -3.97 8.20
N LEU A 70 -1.48 -3.57 6.99
CA LEU A 70 -2.72 -4.02 6.38
C LEU A 70 -2.41 -4.93 5.20
N LYS A 71 -3.01 -6.12 5.18
CA LYS A 71 -2.94 -7.00 4.01
C LYS A 71 -3.65 -6.34 2.82
N ASN A 72 -3.14 -6.61 1.62
CA ASN A 72 -3.71 -6.08 0.40
C ASN A 72 -5.20 -6.41 0.23
N GLU A 73 -5.65 -7.60 0.65
CA GLU A 73 -7.06 -8.01 0.56
C GLU A 73 -7.98 -7.15 1.43
N HIS A 74 -7.53 -6.76 2.64
CA HIS A 74 -8.31 -5.89 3.52
C HIS A 74 -8.42 -4.48 2.95
N ILE A 75 -7.32 -3.93 2.43
CA ILE A 75 -7.34 -2.62 1.77
C ILE A 75 -8.27 -2.64 0.55
N LYS A 76 -8.17 -3.68 -0.28
CA LYS A 76 -9.07 -3.84 -1.44
C LYS A 76 -10.53 -3.85 -1.02
N LYS A 77 -10.89 -4.68 -0.03
CA LYS A 77 -12.27 -4.79 0.44
C LYS A 77 -12.79 -3.46 1.01
N GLU A 78 -11.98 -2.80 1.84
CA GLU A 78 -12.37 -1.53 2.46
C GLU A 78 -12.52 -0.40 1.44
N LEU A 79 -11.60 -0.29 0.48
CA LEU A 79 -11.69 0.71 -0.58
C LEU A 79 -12.91 0.46 -1.49
N ILE A 80 -13.21 -0.79 -1.84
CA ILE A 80 -14.44 -1.10 -2.59
C ILE A 80 -15.68 -0.71 -1.78
N ASN A 81 -15.73 -1.07 -0.49
CA ASN A 81 -16.84 -0.73 0.40
C ASN A 81 -17.05 0.80 0.52
N LYS A 82 -15.96 1.58 0.50
CA LYS A 82 -15.98 3.05 0.54
C LYS A 82 -16.21 3.70 -0.83
N GLY A 83 -16.44 2.90 -1.88
CA GLY A 83 -16.82 3.37 -3.22
C GLY A 83 -15.66 3.77 -4.12
N TYR A 84 -14.42 3.42 -3.77
CA TYR A 84 -13.28 3.61 -4.66
C TYR A 84 -13.34 2.65 -5.84
N THR A 85 -12.94 3.17 -6.98
CA THR A 85 -12.77 2.37 -8.20
C THR A 85 -11.28 2.26 -8.50
N TYR A 86 -10.91 1.20 -9.21
CA TYR A 86 -9.54 1.00 -9.66
C TYR A 86 -9.45 1.01 -11.18
N CYS A 87 -8.35 1.51 -11.70
CA CYS A 87 -7.96 1.38 -13.10
C CYS A 87 -6.85 0.33 -13.26
N VAL A 88 -6.73 -0.20 -14.47
CA VAL A 88 -5.65 -1.10 -14.85
C VAL A 88 -4.65 -0.30 -15.68
N GLU A 89 -3.40 -0.25 -15.23
CA GLU A 89 -2.31 0.38 -15.96
C GLU A 89 -1.20 -0.63 -16.25
N ILE A 90 -0.47 -0.41 -17.35
CA ILE A 90 0.70 -1.22 -17.70
C ILE A 90 1.94 -0.44 -17.29
N GLU A 91 2.65 -0.92 -16.28
CA GLU A 91 3.92 -0.36 -15.83
C GLU A 91 5.03 -1.38 -15.96
N SER A 92 6.12 -1.02 -16.64
CA SER A 92 7.32 -1.87 -16.77
C SER A 92 7.00 -3.34 -17.08
N TYR A 93 6.12 -3.57 -18.07
CA TYR A 93 5.66 -4.89 -18.53
C TYR A 93 4.82 -5.69 -17.52
N LYS A 94 4.25 -5.02 -16.51
CA LYS A 94 3.34 -5.63 -15.53
C LYS A 94 2.00 -4.89 -15.51
N LEU A 95 0.92 -5.66 -15.33
CA LEU A 95 -0.39 -5.09 -15.05
C LEU A 95 -0.45 -4.68 -13.58
N VAL A 96 -0.80 -3.41 -13.34
CA VAL A 96 -0.88 -2.81 -12.03
C VAL A 96 -2.29 -2.26 -11.84
N PHE A 97 -2.88 -2.52 -10.66
CA PHE A 97 -4.18 -2.00 -10.28
C PHE A 97 -3.99 -0.78 -9.36
N LYS A 98 -4.51 0.37 -9.77
CA LYS A 98 -4.42 1.61 -9.00
C LYS A 98 -5.79 2.12 -8.61
N TRP A 99 -5.92 2.57 -7.37
CA TRP A 99 -7.12 3.20 -6.81
C TRP A 99 -7.20 4.65 -7.24
N MET A 100 -8.34 5.05 -7.78
CA MET A 100 -8.59 6.42 -8.24
C MET A 100 -9.07 7.30 -7.09
N LEU A 101 -8.32 8.37 -6.81
CA LEU A 101 -8.59 9.31 -5.72
C LEU A 101 -8.92 10.70 -6.28
N LYS A 102 -9.89 11.35 -5.65
CA LYS A 102 -10.24 12.76 -5.85
C LYS A 102 -9.89 13.52 -4.57
N GLU A 103 -8.99 14.49 -4.66
CA GLU A 103 -8.77 15.39 -3.53
C GLU A 103 -10.03 16.19 -3.21
N VAL A 104 -10.40 16.21 -1.93
CA VAL A 104 -11.43 17.11 -1.41
C VAL A 104 -10.70 18.37 -0.96
N LEU A 105 -10.85 19.44 -1.75
CA LEU A 105 -10.43 20.79 -1.35
C LEU A 105 -11.29 21.31 -0.20
#